data_AF-A0A239RFX6-F1
#
_entry.id   AF-A0A239RFX6-F1
#
_cell.length_a   1.000
_cell.length_b   1.000
_cell.length_c   1.000
_cell.angle_alpha   90.00
_cell.angle_beta   90.00
_cell.angle_gamma   90.00
#
_symmetry.space_group_name_H-M   'P 1'
#
loop_
_entity.id
_entity.type
_entity.pdbx_description
1 polymer ?
#
loop_
_entity_poly.entity_id
_entity_poly.type
_entity_poly.pdbx_seq_one_letter_code
_entity_poly.pdbx_strand_id
1 'polypeptide(L)'
;MSLQSCREDAAKIINEYVKTFGARSEIKTTAEINKLLEDKGLVFDPMFQVSDLCYNKTNKDNLKSYPTDIKLFEFVSRGKYYILGEYYSYTGDVIWTDKSGKQLVVGTWKEGNLSYKGC
;
A
#
# COMPACT_ATOMS: atom_id res chain seq x y z
N MET A 1 -15.33 -8.39 -11.47
CA MET A 1 -14.56 -7.19 -11.08
C MET A 1 -13.10 -7.44 -11.45
N SER A 2 -12.35 -6.45 -11.93
CA SER A 2 -10.91 -6.62 -12.17
C SER A 2 -10.11 -6.25 -10.92
N LEU A 3 -8.88 -6.75 -10.81
CA LEU A 3 -7.96 -6.36 -9.73
C LEU A 3 -7.78 -4.83 -9.65
N GLN A 4 -7.69 -4.16 -10.79
CA GLN A 4 -7.54 -2.70 -10.83
C GLN A 4 -8.77 -2.00 -10.27
N SER A 5 -9.98 -2.36 -10.70
CA SER A 5 -11.21 -1.76 -10.17
C SER A 5 -11.39 -2.05 -8.67
N CYS A 6 -11.01 -3.24 -8.21
CA CYS A 6 -11.04 -3.61 -6.79
C CYS A 6 -10.09 -2.72 -5.97
N ARG A 7 -8.88 -2.43 -6.48
CA ARG A 7 -7.92 -1.53 -5.82
C ARG A 7 -8.41 -0.08 -5.80
N GLU A 8 -9.06 0.39 -6.86
CA GLU A 8 -9.66 1.73 -6.93
C GLU A 8 -10.81 1.89 -5.92
N ASP A 9 -11.67 0.89 -5.79
CA ASP A 9 -12.76 0.93 -4.81
C ASP A 9 -12.22 0.83 -3.38
N ALA A 10 -11.18 0.02 -3.14
CA ALA A 10 -10.47 0.00 -1.87
C ALA A 10 -9.86 1.38 -1.53
N ALA A 11 -9.28 2.08 -2.52
CA ALA A 11 -8.73 3.42 -2.33
C ALA A 11 -9.78 4.43 -1.86
N LYS A 12 -10.97 4.42 -2.49
CA LYS A 12 -12.10 5.28 -2.06
C LYS A 12 -12.47 5.01 -0.60
N ILE A 13 -12.63 3.73 -0.23
CA ILE A 13 -13.02 3.34 1.14
C ILE A 13 -11.96 3.77 2.16
N ILE A 14 -10.68 3.51 1.87
CA ILE A 14 -9.58 3.87 2.77
C ILE A 14 -9.44 5.39 2.90
N ASN A 15 -9.60 6.15 1.82
CA ASN A 15 -9.53 7.61 1.88
C ASN A 15 -10.64 8.21 2.76
N GLU A 16 -11.87 7.66 2.71
CA GLU A 16 -12.94 8.07 3.62
C GLU A 16 -12.65 7.70 5.09
N TYR A 17 -12.07 6.52 5.32
CA TYR A 17 -11.59 6.14 6.65
C TYR A 17 -10.54 7.14 7.17
N VAL A 18 -9.54 7.49 6.35
CA VAL A 18 -8.49 8.44 6.71
C VAL A 18 -9.03 9.84 6.99
N LYS A 19 -10.02 10.31 6.21
CA LYS A 19 -10.71 11.59 6.49
C LYS A 19 -11.38 11.60 7.86
N THR A 20 -11.88 10.44 8.31
CA THR A 20 -12.63 10.31 9.57
C THR A 20 -11.71 10.14 10.78
N PHE A 21 -10.67 9.32 10.65
CA PHE A 21 -9.83 8.87 11.78
C PHE A 21 -8.39 9.37 11.74
N GLY A 22 -7.99 10.07 10.67
CA GLY A 22 -6.62 10.48 10.42
C GLY A 22 -5.76 9.36 9.84
N ALA A 23 -4.73 9.76 9.09
CA ALA A 23 -3.72 8.85 8.57
C ALA A 23 -2.72 8.46 9.67
N ARG A 24 -2.21 7.23 9.60
CA ARG A 24 -1.17 6.70 10.49
C ARG A 24 -1.53 6.76 11.99
N SER A 25 -2.82 6.73 12.31
CA SER A 25 -3.34 6.79 13.69
C SER A 25 -3.22 5.46 14.44
N GLU A 26 -3.42 4.34 13.74
CA GLU A 26 -3.34 3.00 14.33
C GLU A 26 -2.73 1.96 13.37
N ILE A 27 -2.18 0.89 13.95
CA ILE A 27 -1.72 -0.29 13.21
C ILE A 27 -2.88 -1.28 13.13
N LYS A 28 -3.25 -1.69 11.92
CA LYS A 28 -4.25 -2.72 11.65
C LYS A 28 -3.60 -3.97 11.07
N THR A 29 -4.21 -5.12 11.35
CA THR A 29 -3.86 -6.38 10.72
C THR A 29 -4.49 -6.51 9.33
N THR A 30 -3.98 -7.42 8.48
CA THR A 30 -4.62 -7.74 7.19
C THR A 30 -6.10 -8.11 7.36
N ALA A 31 -6.43 -8.89 8.40
CA ALA A 31 -7.79 -9.34 8.65
C ALA A 31 -8.72 -8.17 9.00
N GLU A 32 -8.26 -7.24 9.83
CA GLU A 32 -9.03 -6.03 10.18
C GLU A 32 -9.22 -5.10 8.98
N ILE A 33 -8.17 -4.93 8.14
CA ILE A 33 -8.27 -4.15 6.91
C ILE A 33 -9.27 -4.80 5.95
N ASN A 34 -9.17 -6.10 5.73
CA ASN A 34 -10.08 -6.80 4.83
C ASN A 34 -11.53 -6.72 5.32
N LYS A 35 -11.75 -6.94 6.62
CA LYS A 35 -13.07 -6.79 7.23
C LYS A 35 -13.62 -5.37 7.08
N LEU A 36 -12.79 -4.36 7.31
CA LEU A 36 -13.18 -2.96 7.11
C LEU A 36 -13.65 -2.69 5.68
N LEU A 37 -12.94 -3.26 4.68
CA LEU A 37 -13.31 -3.10 3.27
C LEU A 37 -14.60 -3.87 2.94
N GLU A 38 -14.75 -5.10 3.44
CA GLU A 38 -15.97 -5.92 3.26
C GLU A 38 -17.20 -5.28 3.91
N ASP A 39 -17.06 -4.76 5.13
CA ASP A 39 -18.13 -4.07 5.86
C ASP A 39 -18.61 -2.80 5.11
N LYS A 40 -17.78 -2.28 4.20
CA LYS A 40 -18.10 -1.17 3.30
C LYS A 40 -18.56 -1.60 1.90
N GLY A 41 -18.75 -2.90 1.70
CA GLY A 41 -19.29 -3.49 0.47
C GLY A 41 -18.25 -3.75 -0.62
N LEU A 42 -16.95 -3.72 -0.31
CA LEU A 42 -15.93 -4.10 -1.29
C LEU A 42 -16.07 -5.58 -1.65
N VAL A 43 -16.08 -5.87 -2.96
CA VAL A 43 -15.97 -7.24 -3.47
C VAL A 43 -14.52 -7.49 -3.85
N PHE A 44 -13.88 -8.47 -3.22
CA PHE A 44 -12.47 -8.75 -3.49
C PHE A 44 -12.26 -9.45 -4.83
N ASP A 45 -11.24 -9.00 -5.55
CA ASP A 45 -10.56 -9.80 -6.56
C ASP A 45 -9.67 -10.86 -5.86
N PRO A 46 -9.60 -12.11 -6.33
CA PRO A 46 -8.77 -13.15 -5.72
C PRO A 46 -7.27 -12.80 -5.61
N MET A 47 -6.77 -11.90 -6.46
CA MET A 47 -5.39 -11.43 -6.46
C MET A 47 -5.18 -10.16 -5.61
N PHE A 48 -6.22 -9.66 -4.93
CA PHE A 48 -6.10 -8.50 -4.05
C PHE A 48 -5.22 -8.83 -2.85
N GLN A 49 -4.17 -8.03 -2.65
CA GLN A 49 -3.27 -8.15 -1.51
C GLN A 49 -2.97 -6.77 -0.92
N VAL A 50 -3.22 -6.61 0.38
CA VAL A 50 -2.91 -5.37 1.14
C VAL A 50 -1.42 -5.00 1.01
N SER A 51 -0.54 -5.99 1.01
CA SER A 51 0.91 -5.80 0.88
C SER A 51 1.36 -5.19 -0.45
N ASP A 52 0.57 -5.32 -1.52
CA ASP A 52 0.91 -4.74 -2.83
C ASP A 52 0.64 -3.22 -2.88
N LEU A 53 -0.20 -2.74 -1.96
CA LEU A 53 -0.67 -1.35 -1.90
C LEU A 53 0.13 -0.54 -0.86
N CYS A 54 1.32 -0.99 -0.49
CA CYS A 54 2.17 -0.32 0.49
C CYS A 54 3.09 0.71 -0.16
N TYR A 55 3.29 1.87 0.47
CA TYR A 55 4.25 2.90 0.05
C TYR A 55 5.71 2.45 0.18
N ASN A 56 6.05 1.74 1.25
CA ASN A 56 7.42 1.38 1.62
C ASN A 56 7.82 -0.05 1.24
N LYS A 57 6.94 -0.76 0.53
CA LYS A 57 7.17 -2.15 0.13
C LYS A 57 6.76 -2.35 -1.33
N THR A 58 7.52 -3.16 -2.04
CA THR A 58 7.22 -3.56 -3.42
C THR A 58 7.62 -5.01 -3.67
N ASN A 59 6.88 -5.66 -4.56
CA ASN A 59 7.24 -6.96 -5.12
C ASN A 59 7.92 -6.82 -6.50
N LYS A 60 8.01 -5.58 -7.03
CA LYS A 60 8.63 -5.25 -8.32
C LYS A 60 10.08 -4.81 -8.09
N ASP A 61 11.00 -5.39 -8.85
CA ASP A 61 12.40 -4.99 -8.93
C ASP A 61 12.59 -3.64 -9.67
N ASN A 62 11.68 -3.32 -10.59
CA ASN A 62 11.67 -2.09 -11.37
C ASN A 62 10.47 -1.20 -11.03
N LEU A 63 10.72 0.01 -10.49
CA LEU A 63 9.68 0.96 -10.08
C LEU A 63 9.06 1.78 -11.22
N LYS A 64 9.32 1.50 -12.51
CA LYS A 64 8.76 2.29 -13.64
C LYS A 64 7.22 2.43 -13.62
N SER A 65 6.49 1.44 -13.10
CA SER A 65 5.02 1.49 -12.96
C SER A 65 4.54 1.91 -11.56
N TYR A 66 5.46 2.13 -10.63
CA TYR A 66 5.11 2.48 -9.25
C TYR A 66 4.44 3.84 -9.08
N PRO A 67 4.74 4.89 -9.89
CA PRO A 67 4.03 6.17 -9.81
C PRO A 67 2.53 6.08 -10.12
N THR A 68 2.11 5.05 -10.87
CA THR A 68 0.72 4.83 -11.27
C THR A 68 0.02 3.77 -10.42
N ASP A 69 0.76 3.04 -9.58
CA ASP A 69 0.18 2.04 -8.69
C ASP A 69 -0.51 2.74 -7.50
N ILE A 70 -1.70 2.28 -7.15
CA ILE A 70 -2.41 2.71 -5.94
C ILE A 70 -1.59 2.33 -4.70
N LYS A 71 -1.43 3.29 -3.77
CA LYS A 71 -0.74 3.11 -2.47
C LYS A 71 -1.65 3.62 -1.36
N LEU A 72 -1.88 2.80 -0.35
CA LEU A 72 -2.85 3.08 0.73
C LEU A 72 -2.26 2.84 2.11
N PHE A 73 -1.17 2.06 2.21
CA PHE A 73 -0.67 1.54 3.48
C PHE A 73 0.82 1.75 3.66
N GLU A 74 1.27 1.68 4.91
CA GLU A 74 2.69 1.49 5.24
C GLU A 74 2.86 0.13 5.92
N PHE A 75 3.75 -0.70 5.39
CA PHE A 75 4.09 -1.99 5.96
C PHE A 75 4.91 -1.81 7.23
N VAL A 76 4.47 -2.43 8.33
CA VAL A 76 5.20 -2.45 9.60
C VAL A 76 5.89 -3.80 9.80
N SER A 77 5.12 -4.88 9.68
CA SER A 77 5.59 -6.26 9.77
C SER A 77 4.62 -7.18 9.05
N ARG A 78 4.91 -8.48 8.94
CA ARG A 78 4.03 -9.44 8.26
C ARG A 78 2.59 -9.33 8.79
N GLY A 79 1.69 -8.93 7.90
CA GLY A 79 0.26 -8.79 8.19
C GLY A 79 -0.13 -7.59 9.06
N LYS A 80 0.75 -6.62 9.29
CA LYS A 80 0.49 -5.40 10.09
C LYS A 80 0.87 -4.15 9.31
N TYR A 81 -0.03 -3.18 9.28
CA TYR A 81 0.10 -1.98 8.45
C TYR A 81 -0.46 -0.75 9.14
N TYR A 82 0.12 0.41 8.85
CA TYR A 82 -0.55 1.69 9.05
C TYR A 82 -1.45 2.00 7.84
N ILE A 83 -2.61 2.60 8.10
CA ILE A 83 -3.51 3.12 7.06
C ILE A 83 -3.14 4.57 6.76
N LEU A 84 -2.82 4.87 5.51
CA LEU A 84 -2.35 6.20 5.06
C LEU A 84 -3.32 6.87 4.09
N GLY A 85 -3.96 6.09 3.22
CA GLY A 85 -4.74 6.61 2.10
C GLY A 85 -3.89 6.89 0.86
N GLU A 86 -4.57 7.08 -0.26
CA GLU A 86 -3.98 7.42 -1.54
C GLU A 86 -3.48 8.87 -1.55
N TYR A 87 -2.39 9.11 -2.27
CA TYR A 87 -1.73 10.42 -2.36
C TYR A 87 -1.24 10.98 -1.02
N TYR A 88 -1.12 10.14 0.02
CA TYR A 88 -0.47 10.52 1.27
C TYR A 88 0.96 11.00 1.00
N SER A 89 1.38 12.12 1.62
CA SER A 89 2.72 12.72 1.50
C SER A 89 3.79 11.90 2.22
N TYR A 90 3.89 10.61 1.87
CA TYR A 90 4.80 9.66 2.48
C TYR A 90 6.25 10.09 2.32
N THR A 91 7.07 9.83 3.34
CA THR A 91 8.52 9.97 3.30
C THR A 91 9.14 8.73 3.89
N GLY A 92 10.01 8.06 3.13
CA GLY A 92 10.61 6.80 3.53
C GLY A 92 11.11 5.98 2.35
N ASP A 93 11.91 4.96 2.63
CA ASP A 93 12.45 4.07 1.60
C ASP A 93 11.41 3.04 1.12
N VAL A 94 11.56 2.63 -0.15
CA VAL A 94 10.80 1.56 -0.77
C VAL A 94 11.67 0.31 -0.81
N ILE A 95 11.22 -0.73 -0.11
CA ILE A 95 11.95 -1.98 0.04
C ILE A 95 11.39 -3.05 -0.89
N TRP A 96 12.26 -3.58 -1.75
CA TRP A 96 12.01 -4.81 -2.50
C TRP A 96 12.66 -5.99 -1.77
N THR A 97 12.00 -7.14 -1.77
CA THR A 97 12.57 -8.40 -1.22
C THR A 97 12.73 -9.39 -2.36
N ASP A 98 13.95 -9.85 -2.60
CA ASP A 98 14.22 -10.82 -3.67
C ASP A 98 13.80 -12.25 -3.26
N LYS A 99 13.95 -13.20 -4.20
CA LYS A 99 13.59 -14.60 -3.99
C LYS A 99 14.40 -15.30 -2.88
N SER A 100 15.58 -14.77 -2.52
CA SER A 100 16.41 -15.28 -1.43
C SER A 100 16.05 -14.67 -0.07
N GLY A 101 15.12 -13.72 -0.04
CA GLY A 101 14.74 -12.98 1.17
C GLY A 101 15.60 -11.75 1.43
N LYS A 102 16.54 -11.41 0.55
CA LYS A 102 17.37 -10.22 0.68
C LYS A 102 16.53 -8.97 0.44
N GLN A 103 16.66 -7.99 1.33
CA GLN A 103 15.97 -6.71 1.22
C GLN A 103 16.89 -5.66 0.57
N LEU A 104 16.37 -4.94 -0.40
CA LEU A 104 17.06 -3.90 -1.15
C LEU A 104 16.21 -2.63 -1.18
N VAL A 105 16.83 -1.49 -0.94
CA VAL A 105 16.21 -0.18 -1.15
C VAL A 105 16.22 0.11 -2.65
N VAL A 106 15.03 0.14 -3.26
CA VAL A 106 14.84 0.36 -4.70
C VAL A 106 14.27 1.74 -5.01
N GLY A 107 13.92 2.52 -3.99
CA GLY A 107 13.45 3.88 -4.15
C GLY A 107 13.30 4.59 -2.82
N THR A 108 13.03 5.89 -2.87
CA THR A 108 12.78 6.71 -1.69
C THR A 108 11.66 7.69 -2.02
N TRP A 109 10.65 7.76 -1.17
CA TRP A 109 9.64 8.80 -1.18
C TRP A 109 10.13 10.01 -0.38
N LYS A 110 9.90 11.21 -0.91
CA LYS A 110 10.10 12.47 -0.20
C LYS A 110 8.87 13.36 -0.42
N GLU A 111 8.12 13.60 0.64
CA GLU A 111 6.91 14.44 0.62
C GLU A 111 5.91 14.01 -0.49
N GLY A 112 5.70 12.70 -0.64
CA GLY A 112 4.82 12.13 -1.66
C GLY A 112 5.42 12.05 -3.07
N ASN A 113 6.69 12.41 -3.27
CA ASN A 113 7.39 12.27 -4.54
C ASN A 113 8.34 11.07 -4.52
N LEU A 114 8.15 10.10 -5.41
CA LEU A 114 8.99 8.92 -5.51
C LEU A 114 10.24 9.19 -6.37
N SER A 115 11.41 8.90 -5.82
CA SER A 115 12.67 8.80 -6.56
C SER A 115 13.11 7.34 -6.64
N TYR A 116 13.37 6.84 -7.85
CA TYR A 116 13.90 5.49 -8.05
C TYR A 116 15.40 5.45 -7.80
N LYS A 117 15.84 4.45 -7.05
CA LYS A 117 17.26 4.08 -6.94
C LYS A 117 17.38 2.75 -7.69
N GLY A 118 17.94 2.78 -8.89
CA GLY A 118 18.15 1.57 -9.67
C GLY A 118 18.84 0.47 -8.86
N CYS A 119 18.37 -0.76 -9.03
CA CYS A 119 19.25 -1.93 -8.90
C CYS A 119 20.23 -1.95 -10.07
#